data_AF-A0A2S9F8R7-F1
#
_entry.id   AF-A0A2S9F8R7-F1
#
_cell.length_a   1.000
_cell.length_b   1.000
_cell.length_c   1.000
_cell.angle_alpha   90.00
_cell.angle_beta   90.00
_cell.angle_gamma   90.00
#
_symmetry.space_group_name_H-M   'P 1'
#
loop_
_entity.id
_entity.type
_entity.pdbx_description
1 polymer ?
#
loop_
_entity_poly.entity_id
_entity_poly.type
_entity_poly.pdbx_seq_one_letter_code
_entity_poly.pdbx_strand_id
1 'polypeptide(L)'
;MKLHNTCTTDQAAPSFDEEWQRRAFGLALALSEFGHYPWSEFQQSLIDTIGAWEAAPEPVRGEWEYYDHWVAALETVVDHRQILTAPVTTDEGDHAVHDNHDNHDNHDDHH
;
A
#
# COMPACT_ATOMS: atom_id res chain seq x y z
N MET A 1 43.77 0.86 11.45
CA MET A 1 42.53 0.07 11.62
C MET A 1 41.53 0.51 10.56
N LYS A 2 41.09 -0.40 9.67
CA LYS A 2 40.02 -0.10 8.71
C LYS A 2 38.69 -0.20 9.45
N LEU A 3 37.93 0.89 9.48
CA LEU A 3 36.57 0.89 10.01
C LEU A 3 35.73 0.04 9.04
N HIS A 4 35.20 -1.08 9.50
CA HIS A 4 34.25 -1.87 8.73
C HIS A 4 32.90 -1.15 8.78
N ASN A 5 32.44 -0.63 7.64
CA ASN A 5 31.14 0.03 7.47
C ASN A 5 29.94 -0.94 7.58
N THR A 6 30.12 -2.14 8.13
CA THR A 6 29.04 -3.11 8.36
C THR A 6 28.44 -2.93 9.75
N CYS A 7 28.27 -1.67 10.17
CA CYS A 7 27.33 -1.33 11.23
C CYS A 7 26.06 -0.85 10.53
N THR A 8 25.23 -1.80 10.07
CA THR A 8 23.81 -1.54 9.82
C THR A 8 23.13 -2.87 10.13
N THR A 9 22.61 -2.94 11.34
CA THR A 9 21.71 -3.97 11.82
C THR A 9 20.49 -4.02 10.91
N ASP A 10 20.48 -4.88 9.89
CA ASP A 10 19.29 -5.07 9.04
C ASP A 10 19.33 -6.33 8.16
N GLN A 11 19.91 -7.44 8.61
CA GLN A 11 19.86 -8.68 7.80
C GLN A 11 18.49 -9.40 7.85
N ALA A 12 17.47 -8.77 8.44
CA ALA A 12 16.14 -9.35 8.63
C ALA A 12 14.99 -8.47 8.12
N ALA A 13 15.26 -7.26 7.62
CA ALA A 13 14.18 -6.49 6.99
C ALA A 13 13.86 -7.07 5.61
N PRO A 14 12.58 -7.07 5.21
CA PRO A 14 12.20 -7.35 3.84
C PRO A 14 12.90 -6.34 2.91
N SER A 15 13.63 -6.82 1.92
CA SER A 15 14.15 -5.97 0.84
C SER A 15 13.00 -5.63 -0.09
N PHE A 16 12.75 -4.33 -0.28
CA PHE A 16 11.70 -3.82 -1.16
C PHE A 16 12.33 -3.21 -2.41
N ASP A 17 12.04 -3.78 -3.57
CA ASP A 17 12.47 -3.30 -4.87
C ASP A 17 11.65 -2.11 -5.34
N GLU A 18 10.36 -2.07 -4.96
CA GLU A 18 9.41 -1.06 -5.42
C GLU A 18 8.72 -0.34 -4.25
N GLU A 19 8.32 0.91 -4.46
CA GLU A 19 7.65 1.71 -3.41
C GLU A 19 6.31 1.11 -2.98
N TRP A 20 5.58 0.48 -3.89
CA TRP A 20 4.29 -0.15 -3.59
C TRP A 20 4.44 -1.35 -2.65
N GLN A 21 5.57 -2.08 -2.69
CA GLN A 21 5.82 -3.23 -1.82
C GLN A 21 5.92 -2.80 -0.35
N ARG A 22 6.59 -1.67 -0.09
CA ARG A 22 6.62 -1.06 1.26
C ARG A 22 5.24 -0.64 1.73
N ARG A 23 4.43 -0.06 0.84
CA ARG A 23 3.07 0.39 1.19
C ARG A 23 2.17 -0.81 1.52
N ALA A 24 2.24 -1.87 0.74
CA ALA A 24 1.51 -3.11 0.99
C ALA A 24 1.91 -3.71 2.34
N PHE A 25 3.22 -3.83 2.62
CA PHE A 25 3.74 -4.29 3.90
C PHE A 25 3.24 -3.46 5.08
N GLY A 26 3.36 -2.13 4.98
CA GLY A 26 2.88 -1.21 6.00
C GLY A 26 1.37 -1.33 6.24
N LEU A 27 0.57 -1.54 5.19
CA LEU A 27 -0.87 -1.71 5.31
C LEU A 27 -1.23 -3.00 6.05
N ALA A 28 -0.61 -4.13 5.70
CA ALA A 28 -0.90 -5.38 6.41
C ALA A 28 -0.44 -5.34 7.86
N LEU A 29 0.72 -4.73 8.13
CA LEU A 29 1.20 -4.58 9.49
C LEU A 29 0.28 -3.67 10.29
N ALA A 30 -0.12 -2.52 9.74
CA ALA A 30 -1.06 -1.61 10.38
C ALA A 30 -2.37 -2.31 10.71
N LEU A 31 -3.00 -3.01 9.76
CA LEU A 31 -4.26 -3.73 9.99
C LEU A 31 -4.14 -4.78 11.11
N SER A 32 -3.00 -5.47 11.16
CA SER A 32 -2.68 -6.41 12.25
C SER A 32 -2.51 -5.69 13.59
N GLU A 33 -1.77 -4.58 13.63
CA GLU A 33 -1.53 -3.81 14.85
C GLU A 33 -2.79 -3.13 15.38
N PHE A 34 -3.68 -2.69 14.49
CA PHE A 34 -5.02 -2.19 14.84
C PHE A 34 -5.98 -3.31 15.29
N GLY A 35 -5.55 -4.58 15.26
CA GLY A 35 -6.30 -5.71 15.80
C GLY A 35 -7.42 -6.23 14.89
N HIS A 36 -7.44 -5.84 13.62
CA HIS A 36 -8.43 -6.35 12.66
C HIS A 36 -8.23 -7.85 12.38
N TYR A 37 -6.98 -8.29 12.37
CA TYR A 37 -6.62 -9.71 12.31
C TYR A 37 -5.30 -9.98 13.05
N PRO A 38 -5.10 -11.20 13.56
CA PRO A 38 -3.81 -11.59 14.11
C PRO A 38 -2.80 -11.80 12.98
N TRP A 39 -1.56 -11.34 13.17
CA TRP A 39 -0.47 -11.52 12.21
C TRP A 39 -0.27 -12.98 11.76
N SER A 40 -0.52 -13.94 12.65
CA SER A 40 -0.45 -15.38 12.33
C SER A 40 -1.45 -15.81 11.25
N GLU A 41 -2.64 -15.20 11.17
CA GLU A 41 -3.65 -15.50 10.16
C GLU A 41 -3.17 -15.06 8.78
N PHE A 42 -2.52 -13.89 8.71
CA PHE A 42 -1.84 -13.44 7.49
C PHE A 42 -0.69 -14.36 7.06
N GLN A 43 0.16 -14.77 8.01
CA GLN A 43 1.22 -15.74 7.72
C GLN A 43 0.67 -17.06 7.18
N GLN A 44 -0.44 -17.55 7.75
CA GLN A 44 -1.10 -18.77 7.31
C GLN A 44 -1.64 -18.62 5.87
N SER A 45 -2.30 -17.50 5.57
CA SER A 45 -2.81 -17.20 4.23
C SER A 45 -1.70 -17.08 3.19
N LEU A 46 -0.54 -16.51 3.55
CA LEU A 46 0.63 -16.45 2.68
C LEU A 46 1.17 -17.85 2.35
N ILE A 47 1.27 -18.72 3.36
CA ILE A 47 1.71 -20.11 3.18
C ILE A 47 0.73 -20.87 2.27
N ASP A 48 -0.58 -20.68 2.46
CA ASP A 48 -1.61 -21.31 1.63
C ASP A 48 -1.57 -20.81 0.18
N THR A 49 -1.39 -19.51 -0.02
CA THR A 49 -1.29 -18.88 -1.35
C THR A 49 -0.07 -19.39 -2.11
N ILE A 50 1.10 -19.41 -1.45
CA ILE A 50 2.34 -19.95 -2.04
C ILE A 50 2.18 -21.45 -2.29
N GLY A 51 1.60 -22.20 -1.35
CA GLY A 51 1.35 -23.63 -1.51
C GLY A 51 0.40 -23.95 -2.68
N ALA A 52 -0.64 -23.14 -2.87
CA ALA A 52 -1.55 -23.26 -4.00
C ALA A 52 -0.86 -22.94 -5.33
N TRP A 53 -0.01 -21.92 -5.36
CA TRP A 53 0.84 -21.62 -6.53
C TRP A 53 1.83 -22.74 -6.82
N GLU A 54 2.49 -23.28 -5.78
CA GLU A 54 3.39 -24.43 -5.86
C GLU A 54 2.69 -25.75 -6.20
N ALA A 55 1.36 -25.81 -6.11
CA ALA A 55 0.56 -26.94 -6.56
C ALA A 55 -0.02 -26.73 -7.96
N ALA A 56 -0.06 -25.48 -8.46
CA ALA A 56 -0.60 -25.15 -9.78
C ALA A 56 0.25 -25.76 -10.91
N PRO A 57 -0.34 -26.13 -12.06
CA PRO A 57 0.41 -26.64 -13.20
C PRO A 57 1.23 -25.51 -13.88
N GLU A 58 2.39 -25.85 -14.46
CA GLU A 58 3.31 -24.92 -15.17
C GLU A 58 2.64 -23.88 -16.11
N PRO A 59 1.62 -24.19 -16.93
CA PRO A 59 0.96 -23.17 -17.75
C PRO A 59 0.27 -22.04 -16.96
N VAL A 60 0.07 -22.22 -15.65
CA VAL A 60 -0.51 -21.24 -14.73
C VAL A 60 0.57 -20.62 -13.84
N ARG A 61 1.72 -21.27 -13.67
CA ARG A 61 2.86 -20.70 -12.94
C ARG A 61 3.56 -19.68 -13.84
N GLY A 62 3.22 -18.41 -13.62
CA GLY A 62 3.98 -17.28 -14.14
C GLY A 62 5.37 -17.18 -13.49
N GLU A 63 6.02 -16.02 -13.65
CA GLU A 63 7.27 -15.73 -12.94
C GLU A 63 7.05 -15.69 -11.42
N TRP A 64 8.04 -16.14 -10.66
CA TRP A 64 7.94 -16.15 -9.20
C TRP A 64 8.10 -14.72 -8.68
N GLU A 65 6.99 -14.12 -8.27
CA GLU A 65 6.95 -12.77 -7.71
C GLU A 65 6.51 -12.83 -6.25
N TYR A 66 7.48 -12.84 -5.33
CA TYR A 66 7.24 -13.00 -3.88
C TYR A 66 6.23 -11.97 -3.34
N TYR A 67 6.35 -10.71 -3.75
CA TYR A 67 5.45 -9.64 -3.30
C TYR A 67 4.07 -9.70 -3.95
N ASP A 68 3.92 -10.33 -5.12
CA ASP A 68 2.62 -10.54 -5.76
C ASP A 68 1.80 -11.56 -4.95
N HIS A 69 2.42 -12.69 -4.58
CA HIS A 69 1.81 -13.65 -3.65
C HIS A 69 1.51 -13.06 -2.28
N TRP A 70 2.36 -12.13 -1.82
CA TRP A 70 2.15 -11.42 -0.57
C TRP A 70 0.92 -10.50 -0.61
N VAL A 71 0.73 -9.77 -1.72
CA VAL A 71 -0.48 -8.95 -1.93
C VAL A 71 -1.72 -9.82 -2.08
N ALA A 72 -1.66 -10.91 -2.84
CA ALA A 72 -2.79 -11.84 -2.99
C ALA A 72 -3.25 -12.45 -1.64
N ALA A 73 -2.28 -12.78 -0.77
CA ALA A 73 -2.58 -13.24 0.59
C ALA A 73 -3.22 -12.12 1.43
N LEU A 74 -2.75 -10.87 1.29
CA LEU A 74 -3.34 -9.72 1.98
C LEU A 74 -4.79 -9.50 1.54
N GLU A 75 -5.06 -9.52 0.24
CA GLU A 75 -6.40 -9.40 -0.33
C GLU A 75 -7.34 -10.48 0.23
N THR A 76 -6.86 -11.72 0.31
CA THR A 76 -7.63 -12.85 0.87
C THR A 76 -8.01 -12.61 2.32
N VAL A 77 -7.08 -12.12 3.15
CA VAL A 77 -7.34 -11.84 4.57
C VAL A 77 -8.31 -10.66 4.72
N VAL A 78 -8.14 -9.61 3.93
CA VAL A 78 -9.00 -8.41 3.97
C VAL A 78 -10.42 -8.73 3.51
N ASP A 79 -10.58 -9.54 2.46
CA ASP A 79 -11.87 -10.02 1.95
C ASP A 79 -12.57 -10.92 2.97
N HIS A 80 -11.86 -11.92 3.51
CA HIS A 80 -12.39 -12.86 4.49
C HIS A 80 -12.88 -12.16 5.77
N ARG A 81 -12.22 -11.08 6.18
CA ARG A 81 -12.57 -10.29 7.37
C ARG A 81 -13.56 -9.15 7.07
N GLN A 82 -13.95 -8.95 5.81
CA GLN A 82 -14.77 -7.83 5.33
C GLN A 82 -14.34 -6.47 5.92
N ILE A 83 -13.03 -6.25 6.06
CA ILE A 83 -12.50 -5.02 6.72
C ILE A 83 -12.78 -3.80 5.84
N LEU A 84 -12.94 -4.01 4.53
CA LEU A 84 -13.47 -3.02 3.61
C LEU A 84 -14.99 -2.90 3.80
N THR A 85 -15.40 -2.12 4.80
CA THR A 85 -16.66 -1.41 4.67
C THR A 85 -16.51 -0.46 3.49
N ALA A 86 -17.49 -0.50 2.57
CA ALA A 86 -17.59 0.26 1.31
C ALA A 86 -16.82 1.60 1.29
N PRO A 87 -16.25 2.01 0.14
CA PRO A 87 -15.33 3.15 0.05
C PRO A 87 -15.88 4.32 0.84
N VAL A 88 -15.06 4.86 1.74
CA VAL A 88 -15.28 6.19 2.29
C VAL A 88 -15.44 7.10 1.08
N THR A 89 -16.67 7.54 0.82
CA THR A 89 -16.91 8.63 -0.10
C THR A 89 -16.13 9.78 0.51
N THR A 90 -14.99 10.12 -0.08
CA THR A 90 -14.38 11.43 0.12
C THR A 90 -15.43 12.42 -0.36
N ASP A 91 -16.25 12.87 0.58
CA ASP A 91 -17.10 14.03 0.45
C ASP A 91 -16.13 15.22 0.37
N GLU A 92 -15.56 15.46 -0.82
CA GLU A 92 -14.88 16.71 -1.15
C GLU A 92 -15.93 17.80 -1.40
N GLY A 93 -16.83 17.95 -0.42
CA GLY A 93 -17.80 19.01 -0.31
C GLY A 93 -17.24 20.18 0.51
N ASP A 94 -16.07 20.72 0.15
CA ASP A 94 -15.64 22.03 0.67
C ASP A 94 -14.60 22.68 -0.27
N HIS A 95 -15.07 23.35 -1.32
CA HIS A 95 -14.49 24.64 -1.70
C HIS A 95 -15.63 25.55 -2.18
N ALA A 96 -16.03 26.38 -1.23
CA ALA A 96 -17.01 27.43 -1.34
C ALA A 96 -16.75 28.38 -2.52
N VAL A 97 -17.80 28.55 -3.32
CA VAL A 97 -18.26 29.78 -4.00
C VAL A 97 -17.25 30.88 -4.38
N HIS A 98 -17.12 31.06 -5.70
CA HIS A 98 -17.44 32.29 -6.44
C HIS A 98 -17.23 33.64 -5.71
N ASP A 99 -16.18 34.37 -6.08
CA ASP A 99 -16.30 35.82 -6.25
C ASP A 99 -15.70 36.22 -7.60
N ASN A 100 -16.60 36.43 -8.55
CA ASN A 100 -16.36 37.19 -9.76
C ASN A 100 -16.22 38.66 -9.33
N HIS A 101 -15.01 39.18 -9.18
CA HIS A 101 -14.78 40.62 -9.26
C HIS A 101 -13.93 40.94 -10.48
N ASP A 102 -14.65 41.09 -11.57
CA ASP A 102 -14.32 41.93 -12.70
C ASP A 102 -14.07 43.36 -12.17
N ASN A 103 -12.81 43.82 -12.13
CA ASN A 103 -12.56 45.25 -12.26
C ASN A 103 -11.28 45.46 -13.08
N HIS A 104 -11.52 45.46 -14.38
CA HIS A 104 -10.82 46.29 -15.35
C HIS A 104 -10.60 47.71 -14.75
N ASP A 105 -9.36 48.09 -14.46
CA ASP A 105 -9.01 49.50 -14.32
C ASP A 105 -7.86 49.80 -15.28
N ASN A 106 -8.27 50.01 -16.53
CA ASN A 106 -7.51 50.72 -17.52
C ASN A 106 -7.84 52.20 -17.29
N HIS A 107 -7.00 52.94 -16.55
CA HIS A 107 -7.01 54.39 -16.61
C HIS A 107 -5.62 54.92 -16.97
N ASP A 108 -5.61 55.42 -18.20
CA ASP A 108 -4.77 56.41 -18.83
C ASP A 108 -4.24 57.53 -17.90
N ASP A 109 -3.04 58.01 -18.24
CA ASP A 109 -2.66 59.43 -18.28
C ASP A 109 -2.55 60.28 -16.98
N HIS A 110 -1.32 60.59 -16.57
CA HIS A 110 -0.73 61.96 -16.45
C HIS A 110 0.50 61.99 -15.52
N HIS A 111 1.69 62.26 -16.08
CA HIS A 111 2.53 63.45 -15.82
C HIS A 111 3.95 63.29 -16.40
#